data_AF-A0A922XQU9-F1
#
_entry.id   AF-A0A922XQU9-F1
#
_cell.length_a   1.000
_cell.length_b   1.000
_cell.length_c   1.000
_cell.angle_alpha   90.00
_cell.angle_beta   90.00
_cell.angle_gamma   90.00
#
_symmetry.space_group_name_H-M   'P 1'
#
loop_
_entity.id
_entity.type
_entity.pdbx_description
1 polymer ?
#
loop_
_entity_poly.entity_id
_entity_poly.type
_entity_poly.pdbx_seq_one_letter_code
_entity_poly.pdbx_strand_id
1 'polypeptide(L)'
;SDIPSYFKHRHHPAYNSLGASGGVAAIIFASIVFQPTQKICVYFIFCFPGFILGTAYVIWSYYKGRKANDNINHEAHLYGALFGILFCLVMIPSAILPFVEQLSQFRIQDLLPGR
;
A
#
# COMPACT_ATOMS: atom_id res chain seq x y z
N SER A 1 -3.14 10.35 6.88
CA SER A 1 -2.63 11.59 7.50
C SER A 1 -3.58 12.00 8.61
N ASP A 2 -3.25 11.69 9.85
CA ASP A 2 -4.04 12.11 11.00
C ASP A 2 -4.00 13.64 11.11
N ILE A 3 -5.19 14.26 10.99
CA ILE A 3 -5.44 15.70 11.06
C ILE A 3 -4.76 16.37 12.28
N PRO A 4 -4.66 15.73 13.48
CA PRO A 4 -3.96 16.31 14.63
C PRO A 4 -2.44 16.46 14.44
N SER A 5 -1.79 15.58 13.68
CA SER A 5 -0.33 15.55 13.51
C SER A 5 0.16 16.59 12.50
N TYR A 6 -0.65 16.88 11.47
CA TYR A 6 -0.37 17.92 10.47
C TYR A 6 -0.30 19.32 11.08
N PHE A 7 -1.22 19.65 12.00
CA PHE A 7 -1.25 20.96 12.65
C PHE A 7 -0.09 21.17 13.63
N LYS A 8 0.43 20.10 14.24
CA LYS A 8 1.46 20.19 15.28
C LYS A 8 2.87 20.49 14.75
N HIS A 9 3.13 20.26 13.46
CA HIS A 9 4.50 20.38 12.90
C HIS A 9 4.58 21.05 11.52
N ARG A 10 3.55 21.81 11.14
CA ARG A 10 3.43 22.55 9.86
C ARG A 10 4.61 23.47 9.52
N HIS A 11 5.45 23.81 10.49
CA HIS A 11 6.58 24.74 10.35
C HIS A 11 7.96 24.06 10.33
N HIS A 12 8.03 22.72 10.38
CA HIS A 12 9.30 21.99 10.29
C HIS A 12 9.48 21.41 8.88
N PRO A 13 10.50 21.82 8.10
CA PRO A 13 10.76 21.29 6.75
C PRO A 13 10.95 19.78 6.70
N ALA A 14 11.42 19.18 7.81
CA ALA A 14 11.54 17.73 8.00
C ALA A 14 10.19 16.98 8.07
N TYR A 15 9.06 17.69 8.14
CA TYR A 15 7.72 17.09 8.20
C TYR A 15 7.09 16.84 6.82
N ASN A 16 7.69 17.37 5.74
CA ASN A 16 7.19 17.18 4.37
C ASN A 16 7.37 15.73 3.88
N SER A 17 8.39 15.01 4.36
CA SER A 17 8.65 13.61 3.99
C SER A 17 7.66 12.62 4.61
N LEU A 18 7.00 12.98 5.73
CA LEU A 18 6.00 12.12 6.39
C LEU A 18 4.73 11.96 5.54
N GLY A 19 4.36 12.97 4.75
CA GLY A 19 3.21 12.90 3.85
C GLY A 19 3.54 12.22 2.52
N ALA A 20 4.76 12.40 2.01
CA ALA A 20 5.17 11.84 0.73
C ALA A 20 5.12 10.30 0.72
N SER A 21 5.61 9.66 1.78
CA SER A 21 5.60 8.19 1.86
C SER A 21 4.18 7.60 1.97
N GLY A 22 3.26 8.29 2.64
CA GLY A 22 1.83 7.96 2.63
C GLY A 22 1.20 8.11 1.24
N GLY A 23 1.59 9.14 0.49
CA GLY A 23 1.17 9.33 -0.90
C GLY A 23 1.70 8.23 -1.84
N VAL A 24 2.96 7.82 -1.67
CA VAL A 24 3.54 6.68 -2.39
C VAL A 24 2.78 5.40 -2.06
N ALA A 25 2.47 5.15 -0.78
CA ALA A 25 1.66 4.01 -0.38
C ALA A 25 0.27 4.04 -1.04
N ALA A 26 -0.39 5.21 -1.11
CA ALA A 26 -1.68 5.35 -1.78
C ALA A 26 -1.61 4.97 -3.28
N ILE A 27 -0.57 5.40 -4.00
CA ILE A 27 -0.39 5.09 -5.42
C ILE A 27 -0.11 3.59 -5.63
N ILE A 28 0.75 3.00 -4.79
CA ILE A 28 1.04 1.55 -4.86
C ILE A 28 -0.22 0.73 -4.58
N PHE A 29 -1.01 1.10 -3.57
CA PHE A 29 -2.23 0.37 -3.26
C PHE A 29 -3.35 0.60 -4.28
N ALA A 30 -3.41 1.78 -4.89
CA ALA A 30 -4.25 2.03 -6.05
C ALA A 30 -3.87 1.12 -7.22
N SER A 31 -2.57 0.95 -7.52
CA SER A 31 -2.16 0.04 -8.61
C SER A 31 -2.52 -1.43 -8.31
N ILE A 32 -2.45 -1.84 -7.05
CA ILE A 32 -2.89 -3.19 -6.61
C ILE A 32 -4.40 -3.39 -6.82
N VAL A 33 -5.23 -2.36 -6.70
CA VAL A 33 -6.67 -2.47 -7.01
C VAL A 33 -6.90 -2.81 -8.49
N PHE A 34 -6.14 -2.22 -9.41
CA PHE A 34 -6.33 -2.46 -10.84
C PHE A 34 -5.65 -3.74 -11.32
N GLN A 35 -4.46 -4.04 -10.80
CA GLN A 35 -3.62 -5.15 -11.23
C GLN A 35 -3.07 -5.94 -10.04
N PRO A 36 -3.94 -6.63 -9.25
CA PRO A 36 -3.54 -7.29 -8.02
C PRO A 36 -2.49 -8.39 -8.21
N THR A 37 -2.49 -9.06 -9.36
CA THR A 37 -1.57 -10.18 -9.65
C THR A 37 -0.25 -9.72 -10.27
N GLN A 38 -0.15 -8.46 -10.71
CA GLN A 38 1.08 -7.92 -11.28
C GLN A 38 2.20 -7.91 -10.22
N LYS A 39 3.41 -8.32 -10.62
CA LYS A 39 4.56 -8.38 -9.73
C LYS A 39 5.05 -6.97 -9.38
N ILE A 40 5.16 -6.68 -8.10
CA ILE A 40 5.84 -5.49 -7.57
C ILE A 40 7.18 -5.96 -7.00
N CYS A 41 8.26 -5.27 -7.34
CA CYS A 41 9.61 -5.64 -6.92
C CYS A 41 10.14 -4.70 -5.84
N VAL A 42 10.46 -5.27 -4.68
CA VAL A 42 11.12 -4.56 -3.59
C VAL A 42 12.63 -4.62 -3.82
N TYR A 43 13.28 -3.45 -3.89
CA TYR A 43 14.71 -3.28 -4.20
C TYR A 43 15.17 -4.02 -5.47
N PHE A 44 14.28 -4.22 -6.44
CA PHE A 44 14.54 -4.99 -7.68
C PHE A 44 14.96 -6.47 -7.50
N ILE A 45 14.94 -6.98 -6.27
CA ILE A 45 15.38 -8.35 -5.95
C ILE A 45 14.18 -9.24 -5.63
N PHE A 46 13.26 -8.74 -4.80
CA PHE A 46 12.14 -9.52 -4.30
C PHE A 46 10.85 -9.11 -4.99
N CYS A 47 10.46 -9.85 -6.01
CA CYS A 47 9.25 -9.59 -6.80
C CYS A 47 8.12 -10.55 -6.42
N PHE A 48 7.00 -10.01 -6.00
CA PHE A 48 5.82 -10.79 -5.63
C PHE A 48 4.55 -10.13 -6.19
N PRO A 49 3.48 -10.90 -6.42
CA PRO A 49 2.17 -10.34 -6.79
C PRO A 49 1.75 -9.22 -5.83
N GLY A 50 1.21 -8.14 -6.39
CA GLY A 50 0.83 -6.94 -5.66
C GLY A 50 -0.10 -7.22 -4.47
N PHE A 51 -1.07 -8.13 -4.61
CA PHE A 51 -1.97 -8.49 -3.51
C PHE A 51 -1.26 -9.15 -2.32
N ILE A 52 -0.20 -9.93 -2.59
CA ILE A 52 0.62 -10.57 -1.54
C ILE A 52 1.44 -9.50 -0.82
N LEU A 53 2.13 -8.62 -1.57
CA LEU A 53 2.92 -7.54 -0.99
C LEU A 53 2.07 -6.53 -0.24
N GLY A 54 0.92 -6.14 -0.80
CA GLY A 54 -0.02 -5.24 -0.15
C GLY A 54 -0.54 -5.81 1.16
N THR A 55 -0.91 -7.09 1.18
CA THR A 55 -1.36 -7.76 2.42
C THR A 55 -0.23 -7.81 3.46
N ALA A 56 0.96 -8.24 3.07
CA ALA A 56 2.12 -8.28 3.96
C ALA A 56 2.48 -6.88 4.51
N TYR A 57 2.41 -5.85 3.65
CA TYR A 57 2.62 -4.46 4.02
C TYR A 57 1.62 -4.00 5.08
N VAL A 58 0.32 -4.21 4.87
CA VAL A 58 -0.71 -3.81 5.84
C VAL A 58 -0.51 -4.49 7.19
N ILE A 59 -0.26 -5.80 7.20
CA ILE A 59 -0.01 -6.58 8.43
C ILE A 59 1.21 -6.02 9.16
N TRP A 60 2.30 -5.81 8.43
CA TRP A 60 3.55 -5.30 8.99
C TRP A 60 3.38 -3.88 9.54
N SER A 61 2.80 -2.97 8.77
CA SER A 61 2.55 -1.58 9.16
C SER A 61 1.63 -1.49 10.37
N TYR A 62 0.58 -2.31 10.44
CA TYR A 62 -0.28 -2.37 11.62
C TYR A 62 0.46 -2.86 12.86
N TYR A 63 1.23 -3.95 12.74
CA TYR A 63 2.00 -4.50 13.87
C TYR A 63 3.07 -3.53 14.39
N LYS A 64 3.81 -2.91 13.46
CA LYS A 64 4.88 -1.96 13.79
C LYS A 64 4.35 -0.61 14.26
N GLY A 65 3.21 -0.14 13.75
CA GLY A 65 2.56 1.09 14.24
C GLY A 65 2.25 1.05 15.74
N ARG A 66 1.97 -0.13 16.30
CA ARG A 66 1.72 -0.30 17.74
C ARG A 66 3.00 -0.32 18.59
N LYS A 67 4.17 -0.50 17.97
CA LYS A 67 5.49 -0.49 18.63
C LYS A 67 6.22 0.77 18.16
N ALA A 68 5.98 1.90 18.82
CA ALA A 68 6.58 3.21 18.53
C ALA A 68 8.10 3.27 18.84
N ASN A 69 8.87 2.28 18.39
CA ASN A 69 10.26 2.07 18.73
C ASN A 69 11.20 2.26 17.52
N ASP A 70 10.72 2.89 16.44
CA ASP A 70 11.53 3.32 15.31
C ASP A 70 11.09 4.71 14.79
N ASN A 71 11.96 5.39 14.05
CA ASN A 71 11.72 6.73 13.49
C ASN A 71 10.82 6.70 12.23
N ILE A 72 10.01 5.65 12.05
CA ILE A 72 9.16 5.44 10.86
C ILE A 72 7.68 5.55 11.26
N ASN A 73 6.92 6.39 10.56
CA ASN A 73 5.49 6.57 10.81
C ASN A 73 4.65 5.51 10.06
N HIS A 74 4.53 4.32 10.66
CA HIS A 74 3.76 3.21 10.09
C HIS A 74 2.26 3.49 10.00
N GLU A 75 1.72 4.40 10.82
CA GLU A 75 0.31 4.81 10.75
C GLU A 75 0.03 5.62 9.48
N ALA A 76 0.87 6.60 9.15
CA ALA A 76 0.74 7.40 7.94
C ALA A 76 0.79 6.53 6.66
N HIS A 77 1.66 5.52 6.66
CA HIS A 77 1.78 4.49 5.63
C HIS A 77 0.52 3.64 5.49
N LEU A 78 0.01 3.12 6.61
CA LEU A 78 -1.21 2.31 6.65
C LEU A 78 -2.42 3.11 6.17
N TYR A 79 -2.60 4.35 6.65
CA TYR A 79 -3.69 5.20 6.20
C TYR A 79 -3.55 5.62 4.74
N GLY A 80 -2.33 5.82 4.24
CA GLY A 80 -2.08 6.07 2.81
C GLY A 80 -2.52 4.89 1.94
N ALA A 81 -2.12 3.68 2.32
CA ALA A 81 -2.53 2.44 1.65
C ALA A 81 -4.05 2.25 1.62
N LEU A 82 -4.71 2.38 2.78
CA LEU A 82 -6.16 2.26 2.90
C LEU A 82 -6.90 3.34 2.10
N PHE A 83 -6.40 4.58 2.14
CA PHE A 83 -6.96 5.67 1.34
C PHE A 83 -6.86 5.38 -0.16
N GLY A 84 -5.71 4.88 -0.64
CA GLY A 84 -5.53 4.51 -2.04
C GLY A 84 -6.55 3.49 -2.53
N ILE A 85 -6.76 2.41 -1.74
CA ILE A 85 -7.81 1.42 -2.04
C ILE A 85 -9.18 2.08 -2.07
N LEU A 86 -9.57 2.74 -0.97
CA LEU A 86 -10.92 3.26 -0.80
C LEU A 86 -11.26 4.31 -1.88
N PHE A 87 -10.32 5.22 -2.15
CA PHE A 87 -10.50 6.24 -3.17
C PHE A 87 -10.74 5.62 -4.55
N CYS A 88 -9.93 4.63 -4.95
CA CYS A 88 -10.11 3.94 -6.23
C CYS A 88 -11.45 3.20 -6.31
N LEU A 89 -11.85 2.49 -5.25
CA LEU A 89 -13.11 1.75 -5.24
C LEU A 89 -14.35 2.65 -5.26
N VAL A 90 -14.26 3.84 -4.65
CA VAL A 90 -15.34 4.85 -4.68
C VAL A 90 -15.41 5.52 -6.05
N MET A 91 -14.27 5.93 -6.62
CA MET A 91 -14.21 6.63 -7.90
C MET A 91 -14.48 5.70 -9.09
N ILE A 92 -14.07 4.44 -8.98
CA ILE A 92 -14.16 3.43 -10.03
C ILE A 92 -14.69 2.11 -9.42
N PRO A 93 -15.98 2.03 -9.06
CA PRO A 93 -16.55 0.81 -8.46
C PRO A 93 -16.46 -0.41 -9.38
N SER A 94 -16.43 -0.19 -10.69
CA SER A 94 -16.26 -1.24 -11.70
C SER A 94 -14.92 -1.97 -11.60
N ALA A 95 -13.93 -1.44 -10.87
CA ALA A 95 -12.65 -2.12 -10.63
C ALA A 95 -12.77 -3.34 -9.70
N ILE A 96 -13.87 -3.46 -8.92
CA ILE A 96 -14.06 -4.55 -7.95
C ILE A 96 -14.14 -5.92 -8.66
N LEU A 97 -14.94 -6.03 -9.73
CA LEU A 97 -15.12 -7.31 -10.42
C LEU A 97 -13.81 -7.81 -11.07
N PRO A 98 -13.08 -7.01 -11.88
CA PRO A 98 -11.79 -7.41 -12.41
C PRO A 98 -10.76 -7.76 -11.32
N PHE A 99 -10.77 -7.06 -10.18
CA PHE A 99 -9.91 -7.39 -9.06
C PHE A 99 -10.19 -8.81 -8.53
N VAL A 100 -11.47 -9.12 -8.26
CA VAL A 100 -11.88 -10.45 -7.78
C VAL A 100 -11.61 -11.53 -8.82
N GLU A 101 -11.88 -11.26 -10.09
CA GLU A 101 -11.62 -12.19 -11.19
C GLU A 101 -10.14 -12.54 -11.28
N GLN A 102 -9.25 -11.54 -11.29
CA GLN A 102 -7.80 -11.75 -11.32
C GLN A 102 -7.32 -12.59 -10.12
N LEU A 103 -7.86 -12.34 -8.92
CA LEU A 103 -7.53 -13.14 -7.74
C LEU A 103 -8.06 -14.59 -7.83
N SER A 104 -9.25 -14.79 -8.40
CA SER A 104 -9.85 -16.13 -8.57
C SER A 104 -9.12 -16.98 -9.62
N GLN A 105 -8.54 -16.31 -10.62
CA GLN A 105 -7.78 -16.93 -11.68
C GLN A 105 -6.33 -17.19 -11.27
N PHE A 106 -5.82 -16.50 -10.25
CA PHE A 106 -4.46 -16.68 -9.77
C PHE A 106 -4.19 -18.14 -9.38
N ARG A 107 -3.01 -18.63 -9.75
CA ARG A 107 -2.54 -19.97 -9.43
C ARG A 107 -1.17 -19.91 -8.76
N ILE A 108 -0.87 -20.94 -7.96
CA ILE A 108 0.44 -21.07 -7.30
C ILE A 108 1.57 -21.10 -8.34
N GLN A 109 1.34 -21.62 -9.55
CA GLN A 109 2.37 -21.62 -10.59
C GLN A 109 2.79 -20.21 -11.03
N ASP A 110 1.94 -19.18 -10.84
CA ASP A 110 2.22 -17.80 -11.21
C ASP A 110 3.25 -17.13 -10.28
N LEU A 111 3.54 -17.77 -9.13
CA LEU A 111 4.62 -17.37 -8.23
C LEU A 111 6.01 -17.74 -8.77
N LEU A 112 6.11 -18.69 -9.69
CA LEU A 112 7.38 -19.19 -10.19
C LEU A 112 7.93 -18.27 -11.30
N PRO A 113 9.26 -18.06 -11.36
CA PRO A 113 9.89 -17.35 -12.48
C PRO A 113 9.79 -18.20 -13.77
N GLY A 114 9.44 -17.57 -14.89
CA GLY A 114 9.44 -18.22 -16.22
C GLY A 114 8.06 -18.53 -16.82
N ARG A 115 6.98 -18.01 -16.24
CA ARG A 115 5.68 -17.83 -16.90
C ARG A 115 5.33 -16.35 -16.98
#